data_AF-A0ABD0QTV2-F1
#
_entry.id   AF-A0ABD0QTV2-F1
#
_cell.length_a   1.000
_cell.length_b   1.000
_cell.length_c   1.000
_cell.angle_alpha   90.00
_cell.angle_beta   90.00
_cell.angle_gamma   90.00
#
_symmetry.space_group_name_H-M   'P 1'
#
loop_
_entity.id
_entity.type
_entity.pdbx_description
1 polymer ?
#
loop_
_entity_poly.entity_id
_entity_poly.type
_entity_poly.pdbx_seq_one_letter_code
_entity_poly.pdbx_strand_id
1 'polypeptide(L)'
;QILRHSRANATKVIFLITDGYSNGGDPRPVAAALRERGVEIFTLGIWQGNIRELHDMASHPKDQHCYLVHNFAEFEALARRALHE
;
A
#
# COMPACT_ATOMS: atom_id res chain seq x y z
N GLN A 1 -3.12 6.83 -15.91
CA GLN A 1 -3.01 6.87 -14.44
C GLN A 1 -4.30 6.30 -13.84
N ILE A 2 -4.20 5.41 -12.85
CA ILE A 2 -5.33 4.59 -12.35
C ILE A 2 -6.50 5.40 -11.75
N LEU A 3 -6.27 6.66 -11.33
CA LEU A 3 -7.30 7.51 -10.71
C LEU A 3 -7.94 8.53 -11.68
N ARG A 4 -7.60 8.50 -12.98
CA ARG A 4 -8.00 9.52 -13.97
C ARG A 4 -9.51 9.75 -14.06
N HIS A 5 -10.30 8.68 -13.91
CA HIS A 5 -11.77 8.72 -14.04
C HIS A 5 -12.49 8.56 -12.70
N SER A 6 -11.78 8.80 -11.59
CA SER A 6 -12.35 8.63 -10.26
C SER A 6 -13.20 9.85 -9.85
N ARG A 7 -14.27 9.63 -9.07
CA ARG A 7 -15.17 10.71 -8.59
C ARG A 7 -14.40 11.81 -7.85
N ALA A 8 -14.56 13.07 -8.21
CA ALA A 8 -13.79 14.17 -7.62
C ALA A 8 -13.91 14.25 -6.07
N ASN A 9 -15.10 14.05 -5.52
CA ASN A 9 -15.40 14.25 -4.10
C ASN A 9 -15.25 12.98 -3.24
N ALA A 10 -14.55 11.96 -3.71
CA ALA A 10 -14.39 10.71 -2.96
C ALA A 10 -12.96 10.55 -2.46
N THR A 11 -12.81 10.06 -1.23
CA THR A 11 -11.52 9.58 -0.70
C THR A 11 -10.93 8.54 -1.66
N LYS A 12 -9.64 8.67 -1.93
CA LYS A 12 -8.88 7.76 -2.80
C LYS A 12 -7.97 6.93 -1.94
N VAL A 13 -8.11 5.61 -2.01
CA VAL A 13 -7.30 4.67 -1.27
C VAL A 13 -6.68 3.67 -2.25
N ILE A 14 -5.41 3.35 -2.05
CA ILE A 14 -4.68 2.30 -2.77
C ILE A 14 -4.22 1.27 -1.75
N PHE A 15 -4.56 0.01 -1.99
CA PHE A 15 -3.98 -1.14 -1.31
C PHE A 15 -2.97 -1.79 -2.28
N LEU A 16 -1.68 -1.63 -2.01
CA LEU A 16 -0.60 -2.25 -2.76
C LEU A 16 -0.23 -3.58 -2.12
N ILE A 17 -0.56 -4.68 -2.78
CA ILE A 17 -0.18 -6.04 -2.34
C ILE A 17 0.94 -6.53 -3.25
N THR A 18 2.08 -6.92 -2.69
CA THR A 18 3.29 -7.27 -3.45
C THR A 18 4.21 -8.17 -2.63
N ASP A 19 5.13 -8.87 -3.30
CA ASP A 19 6.27 -9.54 -2.65
C ASP A 19 7.35 -8.55 -2.17
N GLY A 20 7.23 -7.27 -2.52
CA GLY A 20 8.04 -6.16 -2.03
C GLY A 20 9.33 -5.91 -2.81
N TYR A 21 9.52 -6.53 -3.98
CA TYR A 21 10.65 -6.20 -4.86
C TYR A 21 10.18 -5.54 -6.16
N SER A 22 10.69 -4.34 -6.43
CA SER A 22 10.47 -3.65 -7.70
C SER A 22 11.39 -4.20 -8.80
N ASN A 23 10.81 -4.51 -9.97
CA ASN A 23 11.55 -5.13 -11.09
C ASN A 23 11.86 -4.18 -12.26
N GLY A 24 11.55 -2.88 -12.13
CA GLY A 24 11.58 -1.95 -13.27
C GLY A 24 11.81 -0.48 -12.95
N GLY A 25 12.27 -0.16 -11.73
CA GLY A 25 12.54 1.20 -11.28
C GLY A 25 11.99 1.49 -9.89
N ASP A 26 12.33 2.65 -9.35
CA ASP A 26 11.91 3.09 -8.02
C ASP A 26 10.45 3.58 -8.03
N PRO A 27 9.52 2.94 -7.30
CA PRO A 27 8.12 3.36 -7.24
C PRO A 27 7.87 4.53 -6.26
N ARG A 28 8.84 4.87 -5.40
CA ARG A 28 8.67 5.90 -4.35
C ARG A 28 8.29 7.29 -4.89
N PRO A 29 8.85 7.79 -6.02
CA PRO A 29 8.43 9.07 -6.58
C PRO A 29 6.96 9.10 -7.00
N VAL A 30 6.45 7.99 -7.56
CA VAL A 30 5.05 7.88 -7.95
C VAL A 30 4.14 7.82 -6.73
N ALA A 31 4.54 7.06 -5.70
CA ALA A 31 3.80 7.00 -4.44
C ALA A 31 3.75 8.36 -3.74
N ALA A 32 4.86 9.12 -3.73
CA ALA A 32 4.91 10.48 -3.19
C ALA A 32 3.92 11.40 -3.90
N ALA A 33 3.93 11.44 -5.23
CA ALA A 33 3.01 12.26 -6.02
C ALA A 33 1.52 11.88 -5.82
N LEU A 34 1.23 10.61 -5.54
CA LEU A 34 -0.13 10.16 -5.20
C LEU A 34 -0.53 10.65 -3.80
N ARG A 35 0.33 10.52 -2.80
CA ARG A 35 0.07 11.03 -1.44
C ARG A 35 -0.12 12.54 -1.41
N GLU A 36 0.69 13.30 -2.15
CA GLU A 36 0.54 14.75 -2.29
C GLU A 36 -0.82 15.14 -2.88
N ARG A 37 -1.44 14.25 -3.66
CA ARG A 37 -2.79 14.43 -4.22
C ARG A 37 -3.90 13.94 -3.29
N GLY A 38 -3.60 13.62 -2.03
CA GLY A 38 -4.56 13.14 -1.04
C GLY A 38 -4.97 11.68 -1.23
N VAL A 39 -4.16 10.89 -1.93
CA VAL A 39 -4.38 9.44 -2.04
C VAL A 39 -3.75 8.76 -0.83
N GLU A 40 -4.57 8.03 -0.09
CA GLU A 40 -4.11 7.19 1.01
C GLU A 40 -3.55 5.87 0.47
N ILE A 41 -2.35 5.49 0.90
CA ILE A 41 -1.66 4.30 0.38
C ILE A 41 -1.36 3.35 1.54
N PHE A 42 -1.92 2.15 1.45
CA PHE A 42 -1.58 1.00 2.28
C PHE A 42 -0.65 0.08 1.49
N THR A 43 0.46 -0.34 2.08
CA THR A 43 1.36 -1.35 1.50
C THR A 43 1.28 -2.64 2.30
N LEU A 44 1.10 -3.76 1.60
CA LEU A 44 0.99 -5.11 2.15
C LEU A 44 2.03 -5.98 1.46
N GLY A 45 3.19 -6.11 2.09
CA GLY A 45 4.26 -6.99 1.65
C GLY A 45 4.01 -8.41 2.12
N ILE A 46 3.93 -9.36 1.19
CA ILE A 46 3.86 -10.79 1.48
C ILE A 46 5.26 -11.37 1.31
N TRP A 47 5.74 -12.15 2.28
CA TRP A 47 7.09 -12.71 2.32
C TRP A 47 8.18 -11.66 2.70
N GLN A 48 9.44 -11.96 2.36
CA GLN A 48 10.62 -11.12 2.58
C GLN A 48 10.76 -10.05 1.50
N GLY A 49 9.94 -9.00 1.55
CA GLY A 49 10.05 -7.87 0.64
C GLY A 49 11.06 -6.79 1.08
N ASN A 50 11.31 -5.81 0.21
CA ASN A 50 12.05 -4.59 0.56
C ASN A 50 11.20 -3.69 1.47
N ILE A 51 11.30 -3.93 2.77
CA ILE A 51 10.55 -3.22 3.82
C ILE A 51 10.69 -1.70 3.68
N ARG A 52 11.91 -1.21 3.38
CA ARG A 52 12.17 0.23 3.28
C ARG A 52 11.38 0.85 2.14
N GLU A 53 11.31 0.19 0.99
CA GLU A 53 10.57 0.69 -0.16
C GLU A 53 9.06 0.71 0.11
N LEU A 54 8.53 -0.39 0.67
CA LEU A 54 7.13 -0.48 1.08
C LEU A 54 6.75 0.59 2.11
N HIS A 55 7.62 0.80 3.10
CA HIS A 55 7.47 1.82 4.12
C HIS A 55 7.52 3.23 3.52
N ASP A 56 8.48 3.50 2.63
CA ASP A 56 8.61 4.80 1.96
C ASP A 56 7.42 5.13 1.05
N MET A 57 6.71 4.11 0.54
CA MET A 57 5.48 4.25 -0.27
C MET A 57 4.19 4.39 0.52
N ALA A 58 4.09 3.83 1.73
CA ALA A 58 2.88 3.91 2.56
C ALA A 58 2.53 5.37 2.96
N SER A 59 1.27 5.64 3.33
CA SER A 59 0.88 6.91 3.95
C SER A 59 1.31 7.00 5.42
N HIS A 60 1.22 8.19 6.02
CA HIS A 60 1.45 8.38 7.45
C HIS A 60 0.14 8.19 8.25
N PRO A 61 0.20 7.67 9.49
CA PRO A 61 1.39 7.17 10.16
C PRO A 61 1.75 5.75 9.67
N LYS A 62 3.05 5.47 9.53
CA LYS A 62 3.55 4.33 8.74
C LYS A 62 3.21 2.98 9.35
N ASP A 63 3.17 2.91 10.66
CA ASP A 63 2.75 1.77 11.48
C ASP A 63 1.28 1.36 11.25
N GLN A 64 0.47 2.27 10.71
CA GLN A 64 -0.94 1.99 10.36
C GLN A 64 -1.16 1.75 8.86
N HIS A 65 -0.13 1.92 8.03
CA HIS A 65 -0.25 1.87 6.57
C HIS A 65 0.73 0.91 5.89
N CYS A 66 1.68 0.34 6.63
CA CYS A 66 2.67 -0.60 6.10
C CYS A 66 2.58 -1.91 6.88
N TYR A 67 2.15 -2.97 6.20
CA TYR A 67 1.99 -4.31 6.75
C TYR A 67 2.94 -5.26 6.05
N LEU A 68 3.57 -6.13 6.84
CA LEU A 68 4.38 -7.23 6.36
C LEU A 68 3.80 -8.51 6.95
N VAL A 69 3.51 -9.46 6.08
CA VAL A 69 2.93 -10.76 6.44
C VAL A 69 3.77 -11.86 5.81
N HIS A 70 3.93 -12.99 6.48
CA HIS A 70 4.85 -14.02 6.02
C HIS A 70 4.26 -14.86 4.89
N ASN A 71 2.94 -14.94 4.76
CA ASN A 71 2.27 -15.76 3.77
C ASN A 71 0.84 -15.27 3.48
N PHE A 72 0.19 -15.86 2.47
CA PHE A 72 -1.17 -15.50 2.09
C PHE A 72 -2.22 -15.83 3.17
N ALA A 73 -2.00 -16.81 4.04
CA ALA A 73 -2.94 -17.14 5.10
C ALA A 73 -2.96 -16.05 6.19
N GLU A 74 -1.80 -15.51 6.55
CA GLU A 74 -1.70 -14.34 7.44
C GLU A 74 -2.31 -13.09 6.82
N PHE A 75 -2.09 -12.86 5.52
CA PHE A 75 -2.78 -11.81 4.78
C PHE A 75 -4.30 -11.96 4.86
N GLU A 76 -4.82 -13.17 4.65
CA GLU A 76 -6.26 -13.44 4.75
C GLU A 76 -6.79 -13.16 6.15
N ALA A 77 -6.08 -13.58 7.19
CA ALA A 77 -6.46 -13.31 8.58
C ALA A 77 -6.49 -11.80 8.89
N LEU A 78 -5.49 -11.05 8.40
CA LEU A 78 -5.45 -9.59 8.51
C LEU A 78 -6.64 -8.93 7.83
N ALA A 79 -6.93 -9.32 6.59
CA ALA A 79 -8.04 -8.79 5.80
C ALA A 79 -9.39 -9.10 6.47
N ARG A 80 -9.59 -10.32 6.97
CA ARG A 80 -10.79 -10.70 7.72
C ARG A 80 -10.97 -9.84 8.96
N ARG A 81 -9.92 -9.64 9.76
CA ARG A 81 -9.99 -8.77 10.94
C ARG A 81 -10.43 -7.36 10.57
N ALA A 82 -9.85 -6.78 9.52
CA ALA A 82 -10.20 -5.44 9.05
C ALA A 82 -11.63 -5.31 8.51
N LEU A 83 -12.28 -6.42 8.13
CA LEU A 83 -13.66 -6.45 7.62
C LEU A 83 -14.70 -6.79 8.68
N HIS A 84 -14.28 -7.29 9.85
CA HIS A 84 -15.15 -7.74 10.93
C HIS A 84 -15.15 -6.81 12.16
N GLU A 85 -14.33 -5.78 12.16
CA GLU A 85 -14.51 -4.56 12.96
C GLU A 85 -15.42 -3.57 12.22
#